data_AF-A0A1W1HAB3-F1
#
_entry.id   AF-A0A1W1HAB3-F1
#
_cell.length_a   1.000
_cell.length_b   1.000
_cell.length_c   1.000
_cell.angle_alpha   90.00
_cell.angle_beta   90.00
_cell.angle_gamma   90.00
#
_symmetry.space_group_name_H-M   'P 1'
#
loop_
_entity.id
_entity.type
_entity.pdbx_description
1 polymer ?
#
loop_
_entity_poly.entity_id
_entity_poly.type
_entity_poly.pdbx_seq_one_letter_code
_entity_poly.pdbx_strand_id
1 'polypeptide(L)'
;MVNSFSSETFDGIPNAFCVLTNPGSREEIARYNLSVEGGGHTGLVIAKLYRHNNEWKFKALGEWGQGRTFDKLMPVILPCL
;
A
#
# COMPACT_ATOMS: atom_id res chain seq x y z
N MET A 1 0.26 -1.49 -4.55
CA MET A 1 1.42 -1.20 -3.66
C MET A 1 1.98 0.16 -4.01
N VAL A 2 2.70 0.79 -3.10
CA VAL A 2 3.48 2.02 -3.30
C VAL A 2 4.90 1.75 -2.81
N ASN A 3 5.91 2.26 -3.51
CA ASN A 3 7.30 2.19 -3.08
C ASN A 3 8.12 3.37 -3.59
N SER A 4 9.23 3.65 -2.91
CA SER A 4 10.26 4.56 -3.40
C SER A 4 11.21 3.84 -4.36
N PHE A 5 11.41 4.38 -5.57
CA PHE A 5 12.38 3.84 -6.54
C PHE A 5 13.82 4.30 -6.23
N SER A 6 13.98 5.48 -5.62
CA SER A 6 15.25 6.06 -5.16
C SER A 6 15.76 5.42 -3.86
N SER A 7 14.98 4.52 -3.24
CA SER A 7 15.26 3.90 -1.94
C SER A 7 15.19 4.87 -0.75
N GLU A 8 14.60 6.04 -0.95
CA GLU A 8 14.28 6.97 0.14
C GLU A 8 13.14 6.41 1.00
N THR A 9 13.29 6.55 2.31
CA THR A 9 12.27 6.20 3.30
C THR A 9 11.09 7.17 3.22
N PHE A 10 9.94 6.78 3.76
CA PHE A 10 8.80 7.70 3.87
C PHE A 10 9.02 8.78 4.94
N ASP A 11 9.94 8.55 5.89
CA ASP A 11 10.44 9.56 6.81
C ASP A 11 10.91 10.82 6.09
N GLY A 12 10.44 11.97 6.58
CA GLY A 12 10.85 13.27 6.06
C GLY A 12 10.19 13.69 4.74
N ILE A 13 9.33 12.85 4.14
CA ILE A 13 8.51 13.24 2.98
C ILE A 13 7.24 13.92 3.52
N PRO A 14 7.06 15.24 3.36
CA PRO A 14 5.87 15.92 3.86
C PRO A 14 4.65 15.62 3.01
N ASN A 15 3.48 15.50 3.65
CA ASN A 15 2.17 15.32 3.00
C ASN A 15 2.08 14.08 2.08
N ALA A 16 2.79 13.02 2.41
CA ALA A 16 2.72 11.74 1.72
C ALA A 16 1.61 10.88 2.33
N PHE A 17 0.59 10.56 1.54
CA PHE A 17 -0.50 9.68 1.95
C PHE A 17 -1.05 8.89 0.76
N CYS A 18 -1.68 7.75 1.05
CA CYS A 18 -2.42 6.96 0.09
C CYS A 18 -3.88 6.88 0.53
N VAL A 19 -4.81 7.18 -0.39
CA VAL A 19 -6.24 7.03 -0.16
C VAL A 19 -6.79 6.02 -1.14
N LEU A 20 -7.58 5.11 -0.64
CA LEU A 20 -8.41 4.22 -1.42
C LEU A 20 -9.83 4.74 -1.36
N THR A 21 -10.43 4.99 -2.52
CA THR A 21 -11.79 5.52 -2.61
C THR A 21 -12.69 4.64 -3.48
N ASN A 22 -13.99 4.65 -3.18
CA ASN A 22 -14.98 4.13 -4.09
C ASN A 22 -15.11 5.10 -5.29
N PRO A 23 -14.95 4.65 -6.54
CA PRO A 23 -14.96 5.54 -7.71
C PRO A 23 -16.31 6.24 -7.95
N GLY A 24 -17.42 5.66 -7.50
CA GLY A 24 -18.76 6.23 -7.68
C GLY A 24 -19.12 7.27 -6.62
N SER A 25 -19.03 6.89 -5.33
CA SER A 25 -19.39 7.76 -4.21
C SER A 25 -18.26 8.69 -3.76
N ARG A 26 -17.01 8.44 -4.19
CA ARG A 26 -15.77 9.06 -3.66
C ARG A 26 -15.54 8.82 -2.18
N GLU A 27 -16.29 7.91 -1.56
CA GLU A 27 -16.12 7.53 -0.16
C GLU A 27 -14.72 6.93 0.08
N GLU A 28 -14.06 7.34 1.15
CA GLU A 28 -12.77 6.80 1.56
C GLU A 28 -12.96 5.42 2.20
N ILE A 29 -12.44 4.39 1.55
CA ILE A 29 -12.45 3.01 2.03
C ILE A 29 -11.28 2.80 3.00
N ALA A 30 -10.12 3.42 2.72
CA ALA A 30 -8.96 3.39 3.58
C ALA A 30 -8.04 4.59 3.30
N ARG A 31 -7.32 5.04 4.33
CA ARG A 31 -6.30 6.10 4.25
C ARG A 31 -5.07 5.66 5.04
N TYR A 32 -3.91 5.81 4.43
CA TYR A 32 -2.60 5.53 5.03
C TYR A 32 -1.75 6.79 4.97
N ASN A 33 -1.29 7.28 6.12
CA ASN A 33 -0.46 8.48 6.18
C ASN A 33 1.02 8.09 6.19
N LEU A 34 1.67 8.11 5.02
CA LEU A 34 3.06 7.68 4.87
C LEU A 34 4.02 8.59 5.64
N SER A 35 3.73 9.90 5.73
CA SER A 35 4.57 10.85 6.47
C SER A 35 4.58 10.59 7.98
N VAL A 36 3.51 10.01 8.52
CA VAL A 36 3.34 9.80 9.98
C VAL A 36 3.59 8.35 10.36
N GLU A 37 3.11 7.42 9.55
CA GLU A 37 3.13 5.97 9.83
C GLU A 37 4.25 5.26 9.07
N GLY A 38 4.74 5.84 7.97
CA GLY A 38 5.62 5.15 7.03
C GLY A 38 7.05 4.97 7.52
N GLY A 39 7.53 5.83 8.43
CA GLY A 39 8.79 5.61 9.12
C GLY A 39 9.98 5.37 8.18
N GLY A 40 10.87 4.49 8.63
CA GLY A 40 12.01 3.98 7.86
C GLY A 40 11.66 3.01 6.73
N HIS A 41 10.38 2.85 6.36
CA HIS A 41 9.97 1.97 5.27
C HIS A 41 10.07 2.68 3.93
N THR A 42 10.35 1.91 2.88
CA THR A 42 10.39 2.41 1.50
C THR A 42 9.23 1.87 0.66
N GLY A 43 8.32 1.07 1.25
CA GLY A 43 7.22 0.44 0.55
C GLY A 43 6.01 0.13 1.43
N LEU A 44 4.83 0.07 0.80
CA LEU A 44 3.54 -0.24 1.42
C LEU A 44 2.67 -1.08 0.46
N VAL A 45 2.17 -2.21 0.94
CA VAL A 45 1.13 -3.00 0.29
C VAL A 45 -0.24 -2.52 0.77
N ILE A 46 -0.85 -1.66 -0.04
CA ILE A 46 -2.10 -0.95 0.30
C ILE A 46 -3.30 -1.90 0.40
N ALA A 47 -3.44 -2.81 -0.56
CA ALA A 47 -4.63 -3.62 -0.74
C ALA A 47 -4.42 -4.76 -1.74
N LYS A 48 -5.37 -5.70 -1.74
CA LYS A 48 -5.50 -6.75 -2.76
C LYS A 48 -6.88 -6.78 -3.39
N LEU A 49 -6.89 -7.10 -4.68
CA LEU A 49 -8.07 -7.45 -5.46
C LEU A 49 -8.02 -8.97 -5.71
N TYR A 50 -9.08 -9.69 -5.36
CA TYR A 50 -9.13 -11.15 -5.49
C TYR A 50 -10.52 -11.61 -5.94
N ARG A 51 -10.58 -12.81 -6.50
CA ARG A 51 -11.84 -13.43 -6.90
C ARG A 51 -12.33 -14.36 -5.79
N HIS A 52 -13.60 -14.26 -5.43
CA HIS A 52 -14.24 -15.13 -4.45
C HIS A 52 -15.69 -15.37 -4.86
N ASN A 53 -16.09 -16.63 -5.01
CA ASN A 53 -17.44 -17.03 -5.47
C ASN A 53 -17.88 -16.30 -6.76
N ASN A 54 -17.01 -16.22 -7.76
CA ASN A 54 -17.26 -15.51 -9.02
C ASN A 54 -17.55 -14.00 -8.86
N GLU A 55 -17.11 -13.39 -7.77
CA GLU A 55 -17.17 -11.95 -7.55
C GLU A 55 -15.77 -11.38 -7.29
N TRP A 56 -15.54 -10.15 -7.77
CA TRP A 56 -14.32 -9.42 -7.47
C TRP A 56 -14.48 -8.78 -6.10
N LYS A 57 -13.56 -9.10 -5.20
CA LYS A 57 -13.51 -8.53 -3.86
C LYS A 57 -12.25 -7.73 -3.68
N PHE A 58 -12.38 -6.64 -2.96
CA PHE A 58 -11.29 -5.74 -2.62
C PHE A 58 -11.07 -5.78 -1.11
N LYS A 59 -9.82 -5.93 -0.67
CA LYS A 59 -9.43 -5.91 0.75
C LYS A 59 -8.26 -4.95 0.97
N ALA A 60 -8.43 -3.97 1.84
CA ALA A 60 -7.34 -3.15 2.36
C ALA A 60 -6.41 -3.99 3.25
N LEU A 61 -5.10 -3.76 3.16
CA LEU A 61 -4.05 -4.54 3.85
C LEU A 61 -3.23 -3.66 4.79
N GLY A 62 -2.44 -2.73 4.25
CA GLY A 62 -1.62 -1.82 5.05
C GLY A 62 -0.27 -2.40 5.49
N GLU A 63 0.30 -3.34 4.72
CA GLU A 63 1.54 -4.02 5.12
C GLU A 63 2.78 -3.23 4.66
N TRP A 64 3.62 -2.84 5.62
CA TRP A 64 4.84 -2.11 5.36
C TRP A 64 5.98 -3.01 4.87
N GLY A 65 6.88 -2.47 4.07
CA GLY A 65 8.00 -3.23 3.52
C GLY A 65 9.19 -2.39 3.09
N GLN A 66 10.28 -3.10 2.80
CA GLN A 66 11.51 -2.51 2.28
C GLN A 66 11.79 -3.04 0.88
N GLY A 67 11.98 -2.14 -0.07
CA GLY A 67 12.27 -2.51 -1.44
C GLY A 67 11.93 -1.44 -2.45
N ARG A 68 12.84 -1.26 -3.41
CA ARG A 68 12.68 -0.33 -4.54
C ARG A 68 12.04 -0.96 -5.78
N THR A 69 11.85 -2.28 -5.78
CA THR A 69 11.20 -3.04 -6.84
C THR A 69 10.22 -4.04 -6.27
N PHE A 70 9.29 -4.51 -7.11
CA PHE A 70 8.32 -5.54 -6.77
C PHE A 70 8.96 -6.80 -6.17
N ASP A 71 10.02 -7.34 -6.79
CA ASP A 71 10.70 -8.54 -6.30
C ASP A 71 11.23 -8.40 -4.88
N LYS A 72 11.62 -7.18 -4.48
CA LYS A 72 12.11 -6.89 -3.13
C LYS A 72 10.98 -6.80 -2.10
N LEU A 73 9.76 -6.52 -2.54
CA LEU A 73 8.57 -6.49 -1.70
C LEU A 73 7.81 -7.82 -1.68
N MET A 74 8.24 -8.81 -2.46
CA MET A 74 7.63 -10.15 -2.48
C MET A 74 7.49 -10.82 -1.10
N PRO A 75 8.45 -10.73 -0.16
CA PRO A 75 8.27 -11.28 1.18
C PRO A 75 7.05 -10.72 1.93
N VAL A 76 6.69 -9.46 1.66
CA VAL A 76 5.51 -8.79 2.26
C VAL A 76 4.24 -9.11 1.47
N ILE A 77 4.36 -9.27 0.14
CA ILE A 77 3.22 -9.54 -0.74
C ILE A 77 2.74 -11.00 -0.64
N LEU A 78 3.66 -11.97 -0.53
CA LEU A 78 3.31 -13.39 -0.56
C LEU A 78 2.30 -13.81 0.52
N PRO A 79 2.44 -13.41 1.79
CA PRO A 79 1.43 -13.70 2.82
C PRO A 79 0.07 -13.07 2.54
N CYS A 80 0.03 -12.04 1.70
CA CYS A 80 -1.18 -11.32 1.36
C CYS A 80 -1.97 -11.94 0.22
N LEU A 81 -1.40 -12.84 -0.59
CA LEU A 81 -2.10 -13.40 -1.76
C LEU A 81 -3.37 -14.17 -1.35
#